data_AF-A0A8T7LPR8-F1
#
_entry.id   AF-A0A8T7LPR8-F1
#
_cell.length_a   1.000
_cell.length_b   1.000
_cell.length_c   1.000
_cell.angle_alpha   90.00
_cell.angle_beta   90.00
_cell.angle_gamma   90.00
#
_symmetry.space_group_name_H-M   'P 1'
#
loop_
_entity.id
_entity.type
_entity.pdbx_description
1 polymer ?
#
loop_
_entity_poly.entity_id
_entity_poly.type
_entity_poly.pdbx_seq_one_letter_code
_entity_poly.pdbx_strand_id
1 'polypeptide(L)'
;MTERQGLFTVQTILVLSPEHRAQLEHLVRERRSDPASVISQILAERPLDQLPSGVAGSEGEAIHVRMYLTPEQREAFEEHLAAHDIELAAMVSQIVAEYLATLPAIPASVAAAPPRLDIGKRRADLARLRARRDAAGSAAPAWLNDYIAEMESELRRLEHVA
;
A
#
# COMPACT_ATOMS: atom_id res chain seq x y z
N MET A 1 17.27 -0.59 -5.00
CA MET A 1 16.43 -1.41 -5.90
C MET A 1 16.93 -2.84 -5.88
N THR A 2 16.03 -3.80 -5.88
CA THR A 2 16.37 -5.23 -5.96
C THR A 2 15.65 -5.81 -7.18
N GLU A 3 16.39 -6.47 -8.05
CA GLU A 3 15.84 -7.14 -9.23
C GLU A 3 15.37 -8.55 -8.83
N ARG A 4 14.11 -8.89 -9.15
CA ARG A 4 13.57 -10.24 -8.97
C ARG A 4 12.74 -10.57 -10.20
N GLN A 5 13.13 -11.62 -10.92
CA GLN A 5 12.38 -12.18 -12.07
C GLN A 5 12.17 -11.18 -13.23
N GLY A 6 13.14 -10.32 -13.52
CA GLY A 6 13.03 -9.32 -14.61
C GLY A 6 12.17 -8.10 -14.27
N LEU A 7 11.72 -7.97 -13.02
CA LEU A 7 11.05 -6.77 -12.51
C LEU A 7 11.92 -6.08 -11.46
N PHE A 8 11.99 -4.76 -11.57
CA PHE A 8 12.67 -3.90 -10.60
C PHE A 8 11.71 -3.56 -9.47
N THR A 9 12.09 -3.93 -8.24
CA THR A 9 11.35 -3.52 -7.05
C THR A 9 11.85 -2.15 -6.58
N VAL A 10 10.93 -1.18 -6.58
CA VAL A 10 11.17 0.17 -6.08
C VAL A 10 10.29 0.42 -4.86
N GLN A 11 10.86 1.04 -3.83
CA GLN A 11 10.11 1.50 -2.67
C GLN A 11 10.09 3.02 -2.72
N THR A 12 8.89 3.60 -2.58
CA THR A 12 8.72 5.05 -2.64
C THR A 12 7.61 5.49 -1.69
N ILE A 13 7.51 6.78 -1.47
CA ILE A 13 6.42 7.41 -0.74
C ILE A 13 5.37 7.84 -1.76
N LEU A 14 4.11 7.52 -1.46
CA LEU A 14 2.95 7.98 -2.20
C LEU A 14 2.19 8.96 -1.32
N VAL A 15 1.94 10.18 -1.80
CA VAL A 15 1.18 11.20 -1.08
C VAL A 15 -0.17 11.36 -1.77
N LEU A 16 -1.25 10.96 -1.07
CA LEU A 16 -2.62 11.00 -1.58
C LEU A 16 -3.54 11.78 -0.65
N SER A 17 -4.53 12.46 -1.23
CA SER A 17 -5.65 13.00 -0.47
C SER A 17 -6.43 11.86 0.21
N PRO A 18 -7.18 12.13 1.29
CA PRO A 18 -8.01 11.12 1.94
C PRO A 18 -9.01 10.44 0.98
N GLU A 19 -9.52 11.20 0.01
CA GLU A 19 -10.43 10.70 -1.02
C GLU A 19 -9.72 9.72 -1.97
N HIS A 20 -8.57 10.12 -2.53
CA HIS A 20 -7.78 9.24 -3.41
C HIS A 20 -7.29 8.00 -2.65
N ARG A 21 -6.94 8.14 -1.37
CA ARG A 21 -6.60 6.99 -0.53
C ARG A 21 -7.77 6.01 -0.43
N ALA A 22 -8.97 6.50 -0.12
CA ALA A 22 -10.16 5.64 -0.05
C ALA A 22 -10.47 4.96 -1.40
N GLN A 23 -10.27 5.67 -2.51
CA GLN A 23 -10.38 5.12 -3.87
C GLN A 23 -9.36 4.01 -4.13
N LEU A 24 -8.10 4.22 -3.76
CA LEU A 24 -7.05 3.21 -3.90
C LEU A 24 -7.37 1.96 -3.07
N GLU A 25 -7.78 2.13 -1.80
CA GLU A 25 -8.13 1.02 -0.92
C GLU A 25 -9.35 0.24 -1.44
N HIS A 26 -10.34 0.94 -1.99
CA HIS A 26 -11.48 0.31 -2.65
C HIS A 26 -11.04 -0.48 -3.88
N LEU A 27 -10.19 0.10 -4.73
CA LEU A 27 -9.68 -0.55 -5.94
C LEU A 27 -8.88 -1.83 -5.61
N VAL A 28 -8.03 -1.77 -4.58
CA VAL A 28 -7.29 -2.92 -4.06
C VAL A 28 -8.24 -4.04 -3.61
N ARG A 29 -9.33 -3.68 -2.92
CA ARG A 29 -10.35 -4.64 -2.47
C ARG A 29 -11.13 -5.24 -3.64
N GLU A 30 -11.60 -4.41 -4.57
CA GLU A 30 -12.36 -4.84 -5.75
C GLU A 30 -11.54 -5.79 -6.63
N ARG A 31 -10.27 -5.45 -6.86
CA ARG A 31 -9.34 -6.29 -7.64
C ARG A 31 -8.84 -7.53 -6.90
N ARG A 32 -9.17 -7.68 -5.61
CA ARG A 32 -8.65 -8.73 -4.70
C ARG A 32 -7.13 -8.88 -4.80
N SER A 33 -6.44 -7.75 -4.93
CA SER A 33 -5.00 -7.68 -5.16
C SER A 33 -4.33 -6.97 -3.99
N ASP A 34 -3.01 -6.87 -4.01
CA ASP A 34 -2.25 -6.08 -3.04
C ASP A 34 -1.94 -4.67 -3.58
N PRO A 35 -1.66 -3.68 -2.70
CA PRO A 35 -1.37 -2.32 -3.13
C PRO A 35 -0.22 -2.21 -4.13
N ALA A 36 0.82 -3.04 -4.00
CA ALA A 36 1.97 -2.98 -4.90
C ALA A 36 1.60 -3.43 -6.31
N SER A 37 0.83 -4.52 -6.42
CA SER A 37 0.32 -5.00 -7.71
C SER A 37 -0.60 -3.98 -8.38
N VAL A 38 -1.53 -3.36 -7.63
CA VAL A 38 -2.43 -2.33 -8.17
C VAL A 38 -1.67 -1.10 -8.64
N ILE A 39 -0.74 -0.58 -7.84
CA ILE A 39 0.07 0.59 -8.21
C ILE A 39 0.93 0.28 -9.44
N SER A 40 1.58 -0.88 -9.48
CA SER A 40 2.40 -1.28 -10.63
C SER A 40 1.57 -1.36 -11.92
N GLN A 41 0.33 -1.85 -11.83
CA GLN A 41 -0.59 -1.88 -12.96
C GLN A 41 -1.00 -0.47 -13.40
N ILE A 42 -1.33 0.43 -12.45
CA ILE A 42 -1.66 1.83 -12.75
C ILE A 42 -0.51 2.50 -13.50
N LEU A 43 0.73 2.31 -13.04
CA LEU A 43 1.93 2.85 -13.69
C LEU A 43 2.16 2.25 -15.07
N ALA A 44 1.80 0.97 -15.29
CA ALA A 44 1.89 0.34 -16.59
C ALA A 44 0.83 0.83 -17.59
N GLU A 45 -0.36 1.19 -17.10
CA GLU A 45 -1.48 1.69 -17.92
C GLU A 45 -1.34 3.18 -18.26
N ARG A 46 -0.42 3.91 -17.62
CA ARG A 46 -0.22 5.36 -17.83
C ARG A 46 1.07 5.65 -18.60
N PRO A 47 0.98 6.12 -19.86
CA PRO A 47 2.15 6.57 -20.59
C PRO A 47 2.72 7.85 -19.96
N LEU A 48 4.02 7.87 -19.71
CA LEU A 48 4.73 9.00 -19.09
C LEU A 48 4.65 10.29 -19.91
N ASP A 49 4.48 10.18 -21.22
CA ASP A 49 4.35 11.32 -22.14
C ASP A 49 3.10 12.17 -21.91
N GLN A 50 2.13 11.65 -21.14
CA GLN A 50 0.90 12.36 -20.79
C GLN A 50 0.99 13.04 -19.42
N LEU A 51 2.13 12.92 -18.72
CA LEU A 51 2.28 13.55 -17.41
C LEU A 51 2.55 15.05 -17.56
N PRO A 52 1.85 15.89 -16.77
CA PRO A 52 2.20 17.29 -16.69
C PRO A 52 3.66 17.45 -16.30
N SER A 53 4.39 18.35 -16.99
CA SER A 53 5.81 18.64 -16.76
C SER A 53 6.13 19.24 -15.38
N GLY A 54 5.16 19.31 -14.47
CA GLY A 54 5.29 19.83 -13.13
C GLY A 54 4.46 19.03 -12.14
N VAL A 55 5.06 18.73 -11.00
CA VAL A 55 4.39 18.13 -9.85
C VAL A 55 3.71 19.19 -9.03
N ALA A 56 2.38 19.22 -9.07
CA ALA A 56 1.62 19.93 -8.05
C ALA A 56 1.85 19.19 -6.73
N GLY A 57 2.37 19.88 -5.71
CA GLY A 57 2.56 19.29 -4.39
C GLY A 57 1.25 18.68 -3.91
N SER A 58 1.19 17.35 -3.84
CA SER A 58 0.02 16.64 -3.33
C SER A 58 -0.09 16.92 -1.83
N GLU A 59 -1.10 17.68 -1.42
CA GLU A 59 -1.45 17.74 0.00
C GLU A 59 -2.16 16.45 0.39
N GLY A 60 -1.62 15.71 1.35
CA GLY A 60 -2.14 14.40 1.67
C GLY A 60 -1.31 13.59 2.67
N GLU A 61 -1.78 12.39 2.94
CA GLU A 61 -1.10 11.45 3.82
C GLU A 61 -0.03 10.67 3.04
N ALA A 62 1.18 10.61 3.61
CA ALA A 62 2.29 9.86 3.05
C ALA A 62 2.16 8.37 3.40
N ILE A 63 2.08 7.51 2.38
CA ILE A 63 2.07 6.05 2.55
C ILE A 63 3.28 5.42 1.86
N HIS A 64 3.94 4.49 2.55
CA HIS A 64 5.05 3.74 1.98
C HIS A 64 4.50 2.64 1.08
N VAL A 65 4.92 2.68 -0.19
CA VAL A 65 4.46 1.73 -1.20
C VAL A 65 5.65 1.05 -1.88
N ARG A 66 5.37 -0.16 -2.36
CA ARG A 66 6.27 -0.92 -3.22
C ARG A 66 5.67 -0.93 -4.61
N MET A 67 6.50 -0.83 -5.63
CA MET A 67 6.08 -0.96 -7.03
C MET A 67 7.08 -1.82 -7.80
N TYR A 68 6.58 -2.44 -8.85
CA TYR A 68 7.33 -3.29 -9.76
C TYR A 68 7.31 -2.64 -11.14
N LEU A 69 8.51 -2.37 -11.67
CA LEU A 69 8.68 -1.81 -13.00
C LEU A 69 9.40 -2.81 -13.90
N THR A 70 9.05 -2.86 -15.18
CA THR A 70 9.89 -3.51 -16.19
C THR A 70 11.16 -2.69 -16.44
N PRO A 71 12.20 -3.25 -17.08
CA PRO A 71 13.39 -2.50 -17.45
C PRO A 71 13.08 -1.27 -18.30
N GLU A 72 12.17 -1.40 -19.26
CA GLU A 72 11.78 -0.32 -20.18
C GLU A 72 11.02 0.79 -19.44
N GLN A 73 10.13 0.42 -18.53
CA GLN A 73 9.43 1.38 -17.67
C GLN A 73 10.41 2.11 -16.76
N ARG A 74 11.36 1.38 -16.17
CA ARG A 74 12.37 1.99 -15.31
C ARG A 74 13.19 3.03 -16.07
N GLU A 75 13.69 2.68 -17.26
CA GLU A 75 14.49 3.59 -18.09
C GLU A 75 13.69 4.85 -18.44
N ALA A 76 12.44 4.69 -18.88
CA ALA A 76 11.57 5.82 -19.20
C ALA A 76 11.29 6.73 -17.98
N PHE A 77 11.11 6.13 -16.78
CA PHE A 77 10.96 6.90 -15.54
C PHE A 77 12.24 7.66 -15.19
N GLU A 78 13.40 7.01 -15.28
CA GLU A 78 14.71 7.65 -15.00
C GLU A 78 15.00 8.81 -15.96
N GLU A 79 14.75 8.63 -17.26
CA GLU A 79 14.89 9.68 -18.28
C GLU A 79 13.97 10.87 -18.01
N HIS A 80 12.70 10.61 -17.68
CA HIS A 80 11.73 11.66 -17.41
C HIS A 80 12.07 12.46 -16.15
N LEU A 81 12.50 11.78 -15.08
CA LEU A 81 12.94 12.42 -13.83
C LEU A 81 14.17 13.29 -14.06
N ALA A 82 15.16 12.80 -14.83
CA ALA A 82 16.36 13.55 -15.17
C ALA A 82 16.07 14.78 -16.05
N ALA A 83 15.09 14.67 -16.97
CA ALA A 83 14.73 15.76 -17.88
C ALA A 83 13.97 16.91 -17.18
N HIS A 84 13.22 16.63 -16.11
CA HIS A 84 12.33 17.59 -15.47
C HIS A 84 12.71 17.97 -14.03
N ASP A 85 13.77 17.40 -13.48
CA ASP A 85 14.22 17.62 -12.08
C ASP A 85 13.10 17.35 -11.06
N ILE A 86 12.38 16.25 -11.26
CA ILE A 86 11.24 15.84 -10.42
C ILE A 86 11.67 14.68 -9.52
N GLU A 87 11.14 14.63 -8.30
CA GLU A 87 11.31 13.46 -7.43
C GLU A 87 10.35 12.32 -7.81
N LEU A 88 10.87 11.08 -7.76
CA LEU A 88 10.09 9.88 -8.05
C LEU A 88 8.82 9.77 -7.19
N ALA A 89 8.90 10.13 -5.91
CA ALA A 89 7.75 10.12 -5.00
C ALA A 89 6.65 11.06 -5.47
N ALA A 90 7.01 12.27 -5.89
CA ALA A 90 6.07 13.26 -6.38
C ALA A 90 5.43 12.80 -7.71
N MET A 91 6.24 12.30 -8.65
CA MET A 91 5.75 11.79 -9.93
C MET A 91 4.77 10.62 -9.77
N VAL A 92 5.14 9.62 -8.96
CA VAL A 92 4.28 8.44 -8.71
C VAL A 92 3.00 8.84 -7.98
N SER A 93 3.08 9.78 -7.03
CA SER A 93 1.91 10.34 -6.33
C SER A 93 0.92 10.97 -7.30
N GLN A 94 1.43 11.75 -8.26
CA GLN A 94 0.62 12.39 -9.26
C GLN A 94 0.00 11.39 -10.24
N ILE A 95 0.77 10.45 -10.80
CA ILE A 95 0.25 9.43 -11.71
C ILE A 95 -0.92 8.67 -11.09
N VAL A 96 -0.74 8.25 -9.82
CA VAL A 96 -1.77 7.50 -9.10
C VAL A 96 -2.97 8.39 -8.81
N ALA A 97 -2.77 9.62 -8.34
CA ALA A 97 -3.87 10.56 -8.10
C ALA A 97 -4.69 10.84 -9.37
N GLU A 98 -4.04 11.10 -10.50
CA GLU A 98 -4.69 11.33 -11.79
C GLU A 98 -5.44 10.09 -12.28
N TYR A 99 -4.88 8.90 -12.09
CA TYR A 99 -5.60 7.66 -12.39
C TYR A 99 -6.87 7.55 -11.55
N LEU A 100 -6.74 7.74 -10.23
CA LEU A 100 -7.87 7.62 -9.30
C LEU A 100 -8.96 8.66 -9.60
N ALA A 101 -8.59 9.87 -10.01
CA ALA A 101 -9.53 10.92 -10.43
C ALA A 101 -10.34 10.56 -11.70
N THR A 102 -9.87 9.62 -12.52
CA THR A 102 -10.64 9.11 -13.67
C THR A 102 -11.65 8.03 -13.31
N LEU A 103 -11.54 7.46 -12.11
CA LEU A 103 -12.47 6.44 -11.64
C LEU A 103 -13.78 7.10 -11.20
N PRO A 104 -14.92 6.40 -11.38
CA PRO A 104 -16.18 6.88 -10.85
C PRO A 104 -16.08 7.05 -9.33
N ALA A 105 -16.66 8.13 -8.81
CA ALA A 105 -16.72 8.38 -7.38
C ALA A 105 -17.33 7.15 -6.67
N ILE A 106 -16.68 6.71 -5.59
CA ILE A 106 -17.16 5.59 -4.79
C ILE A 106 -18.56 5.94 -4.29
N PRO A 107 -19.60 5.13 -4.56
CA PRO A 107 -20.93 5.40 -4.02
C PRO A 107 -20.84 5.47 -2.49
N ALA A 108 -21.44 6.50 -1.87
CA ALA A 108 -21.34 6.76 -0.43
C ALA A 108 -21.71 5.55 0.46
N SER A 109 -22.50 4.60 -0.07
CA SER A 109 -22.81 3.31 0.57
C SER A 109 -21.59 2.40 0.81
N VAL A 110 -20.48 2.60 0.10
CA VAL A 110 -19.22 1.84 0.22
C VAL A 110 -18.13 2.67 0.92
N ALA A 111 -18.28 4.00 0.96
CA ALA A 111 -17.31 4.93 1.55
C ALA A 111 -17.19 4.87 3.08
N ALA A 112 -17.98 4.04 3.76
CA ALA A 112 -17.85 3.81 5.19
C ALA A 112 -17.94 2.33 5.52
N ALA A 113 -16.89 1.59 5.20
CA ALA A 113 -16.47 0.55 6.13
C ALA A 113 -15.08 0.96 6.63
N PRO A 114 -14.91 1.35 7.91
CA PRO A 114 -13.57 1.30 8.52
C PRO A 114 -12.96 -0.05 8.14
N PRO A 115 -11.64 -0.16 7.91
CA PRO A 115 -11.01 -1.42 7.51
C PRO A 115 -11.61 -2.48 8.42
N ARG A 116 -12.46 -3.37 7.86
CA ARG A 116 -13.16 -4.34 8.69
C ARG A 116 -12.02 -5.08 9.34
N LEU A 117 -11.82 -4.84 10.62
CA LEU A 117 -10.90 -5.58 11.44
C LEU A 117 -11.37 -7.01 11.22
N ASP A 118 -10.60 -7.73 10.41
CA ASP A 118 -10.88 -9.13 10.19
C ASP A 118 -10.45 -9.82 11.47
N ILE A 119 -11.37 -9.78 12.45
CA ILE A 119 -11.22 -10.38 13.75
C ILE A 119 -10.88 -11.87 13.55
N GLY A 120 -11.41 -12.50 12.50
CA GLY A 120 -11.05 -13.85 12.08
C GLY A 120 -9.56 -13.99 11.73
N LYS A 121 -9.05 -13.12 10.85
CA LYS A 121 -7.62 -13.10 10.48
C LYS A 121 -6.71 -12.79 11.66
N ARG A 122 -7.05 -11.81 12.50
CA ARG A 122 -6.27 -11.48 13.71
C ARG A 122 -6.27 -12.62 14.74
N ARG A 123 -7.40 -13.31 14.93
CA ARG A 123 -7.48 -14.53 15.76
C ARG A 123 -6.60 -15.65 15.18
N ALA A 124 -6.57 -15.82 13.86
CA ALA A 124 -5.72 -16.81 13.20
C ALA A 124 -4.21 -16.50 13.37
N ASP A 125 -3.83 -15.23 13.25
CA ASP A 125 -2.44 -14.79 13.47
C ASP A 125 -2.02 -14.95 14.95
N LEU A 126 -2.91 -14.63 15.89
CA LEU A 126 -2.69 -14.87 17.32
C LEU A 126 -2.51 -16.37 17.62
N ALA A 127 -3.34 -17.22 17.03
CA ALA A 127 -3.22 -18.68 17.18
C ALA A 127 -1.88 -19.19 16.64
N ARG A 128 -1.43 -18.69 15.49
CA ARG A 128 -0.10 -19.00 14.93
C ARG A 128 1.04 -18.57 15.85
N LEU A 129 0.96 -17.39 16.44
CA LEU A 129 2.01 -16.88 17.32
C LEU A 129 2.07 -17.63 18.66
N ARG A 130 0.92 -17.99 19.22
CA ARG A 130 0.84 -18.88 20.40
C ARG A 130 1.41 -20.26 20.08
N ALA A 131 1.05 -20.86 18.94
CA ALA A 131 1.63 -22.14 18.51
C ALA A 131 3.16 -22.04 18.31
N ARG A 132 3.66 -20.92 17.77
CA ARG A 132 5.10 -20.67 17.62
C ARG A 132 5.80 -20.51 18.96
N ARG A 133 5.19 -19.82 19.93
CA ARG A 133 5.69 -19.72 21.31
C ARG A 133 5.73 -21.10 21.95
N ASP A 134 4.66 -21.88 21.84
CA ASP A 134 4.55 -23.20 22.45
C ASP A 134 5.56 -24.18 21.84
N ALA A 135 5.79 -24.11 20.52
CA ALA A 135 6.82 -24.89 19.83
C ALA A 135 8.25 -24.47 20.23
N ALA A 136 8.47 -23.19 20.55
CA ALA A 136 9.77 -22.68 21.01
C ALA A 136 10.02 -22.90 22.51
N GLY A 137 8.98 -23.11 23.32
CA GLY A 137 9.09 -23.37 24.76
C GLY A 137 9.93 -22.32 25.48
N SER A 138 10.96 -22.75 26.20
CA SER A 138 11.91 -21.88 26.92
C SER A 138 12.86 -21.11 25.99
N ALA A 139 12.93 -21.45 24.71
CA ALA A 139 13.71 -20.72 23.70
C ALA A 139 12.89 -19.60 23.01
N ALA A 140 11.63 -19.37 23.44
CA ALA A 140 10.83 -18.26 22.94
C ALA A 140 11.44 -16.91 23.36
N PRO A 141 11.67 -15.97 22.42
CA PRO A 141 12.14 -14.64 22.77
C PRO A 141 11.13 -13.90 23.66
N ALA A 142 11.61 -13.17 24.66
CA ALA A 142 10.74 -12.43 25.60
C ALA A 142 9.77 -11.46 24.89
N TRP A 143 10.24 -10.80 23.82
CA TRP A 143 9.44 -9.88 23.00
C TRP A 143 8.21 -10.55 22.36
N LEU A 144 8.24 -11.87 22.14
CA LEU A 144 7.11 -12.61 21.56
C LEU A 144 5.93 -12.68 22.54
N ASN A 145 6.21 -12.77 23.84
CA ASN A 145 5.15 -12.78 24.86
C ASN A 145 4.50 -11.41 24.99
N ASP A 146 5.30 -10.34 24.98
CA ASP A 146 4.80 -8.96 25.04
C ASP A 146 3.96 -8.63 23.79
N TYR A 147 4.42 -9.07 22.62
CA TYR A 147 3.71 -8.87 21.36
C TYR A 147 2.38 -9.65 21.30
N ILE A 148 2.34 -10.88 21.82
CA ILE A 148 1.09 -11.65 21.97
C ILE A 148 0.12 -10.92 22.92
N ALA A 149 0.61 -10.40 24.05
CA ALA A 149 -0.22 -9.71 25.05
C ALA A 149 -0.80 -8.38 24.51
N GLU A 150 -0.02 -7.64 23.72
CA GLU A 150 -0.47 -6.43 23.03
C GLU A 150 -1.57 -6.75 22.01
N MET A 151 -1.37 -7.77 21.16
CA MET A 151 -2.39 -8.20 20.19
C MET A 151 -3.65 -8.74 20.85
N GLU A 152 -3.56 -9.44 21.98
CA GLU A 152 -4.72 -9.90 22.75
C GLU A 152 -5.52 -8.73 23.35
N SER A 153 -4.82 -7.71 23.84
CA SER A 153 -5.45 -6.52 24.43
C SER A 153 -6.13 -5.68 23.35
N GLU A 154 -5.49 -5.55 22.20
CA GLU A 154 -6.08 -4.91 21.03
C GLU A 154 -7.28 -5.72 20.51
N LEU A 155 -7.19 -7.05 20.42
CA LEU A 155 -8.33 -7.89 20.00
C LEU A 155 -9.53 -7.73 20.94
N ARG A 156 -9.31 -7.75 22.27
CA ARG A 156 -10.38 -7.55 23.27
C ARG A 156 -11.03 -6.18 23.16
N ARG A 157 -10.23 -5.12 22.94
CA ARG A 157 -10.75 -3.76 22.74
C ARG A 157 -11.66 -3.71 21.51
N LEU A 158 -11.26 -4.37 20.44
CA LEU A 158 -12.00 -4.39 19.17
C LEU A 158 -13.26 -5.28 19.22
N GLU A 159 -13.23 -6.36 20.00
CA GLU A 159 -14.41 -7.22 20.27
C GLU A 159 -15.45 -6.54 21.17
N HIS A 160 -15.07 -5.52 21.95
CA HIS A 160 -15.99 -4.77 22.80
C HIS A 160 -16.67 -3.58 22.09
N VAL A 161 -16.12 -3.15 20.95
CA VAL A 161 -16.61 -2.01 20.15
C VAL A 161 -17.45 -2.47 18.94
N ALA A 162 -17.50 -3.78 18.66
CA ALA A 162 -18.31 -4.42 17.62
C ALA A 162 -19.63 -4.95 18.17
#